data_AF-A0A7S4PA77-F1
#
_entry.id   AF-A0A7S4PA77-F1
#
_cell.length_a   1.000
_cell.length_b   1.000
_cell.length_c   1.000
_cell.angle_alpha   90.00
_cell.angle_beta   90.00
_cell.angle_gamma   90.00
#
_symmetry.space_group_name_H-M   'P 1'
#
loop_
_entity.id
_entity.type
_entity.pdbx_description
1 polymer ?
#
loop_
_entity_poly.entity_id
_entity_poly.type
_entity_poly.pdbx_seq_one_letter_code
_entity_poly.pdbx_strand_id
1 'polypeptide(L)'
;FKFEAAGDAFVGRTAAGLRIDSEEFAILPPHFGPQQDSYVSDAVQSCFPHIRQEFRGVAEHALASLVYHWDYLKTRLDEHHLMWSCALVRTEGMLDELKRRVKCGLPGDPGIEMRSTGCPPHVMQNLHYKMIAQEVRRLKEEISKMKKRLRKIDGNVRATKRRRQTHSDIEEESELQGIDSGDSDSGSGSGS
;
A
#
# COMPACT_ATOMS: atom_id res chain seq x y z
N PHE A 1 33.39 12.04 -16.95
CA PHE A 1 33.78 11.30 -15.73
C PHE A 1 32.92 11.78 -14.57
N LYS A 2 31.92 10.99 -14.14
CA LYS A 2 30.89 11.36 -13.14
C LYS A 2 30.81 10.36 -11.97
N PHE A 3 31.79 9.45 -11.87
CA PHE A 3 31.80 8.38 -10.87
C PHE A 3 32.53 8.76 -9.57
N GLU A 4 33.33 9.83 -9.58
CA GLU A 4 34.13 10.24 -8.42
C GLU A 4 33.27 10.73 -7.25
N ALA A 5 32.14 11.39 -7.55
CA ALA A 5 31.28 12.03 -6.54
C ALA A 5 30.37 11.07 -5.75
N ALA A 6 30.38 9.77 -6.05
CA ALA A 6 29.57 8.77 -5.33
C ALA A 6 30.31 7.45 -5.08
N GLY A 7 31.64 7.45 -5.23
CA GLY A 7 32.47 6.27 -5.00
C GLY A 7 32.47 5.84 -3.53
N ASP A 8 32.49 6.80 -2.62
CA ASP A 8 32.33 6.60 -1.17
C ASP A 8 30.99 5.93 -0.82
N ALA A 9 29.90 6.34 -1.46
CA ALA A 9 28.58 5.73 -1.26
C ALA A 9 28.54 4.28 -1.76
N PHE A 10 29.16 3.98 -2.91
CA PHE A 10 29.29 2.61 -3.42
C PHE A 10 30.12 1.73 -2.47
N VAL A 11 31.27 2.25 -2.03
CA VAL A 11 32.15 1.55 -1.08
C VAL A 11 31.45 1.33 0.25
N GLY A 12 30.75 2.33 0.78
CA GLY A 12 29.99 2.22 2.02
C GLY A 12 28.92 1.14 1.97
N ARG A 13 28.18 1.04 0.85
CA ARG A 13 27.20 -0.04 0.62
C ARG A 13 27.86 -1.41 0.56
N THR A 14 29.00 -1.53 -0.12
CA THR A 14 29.77 -2.78 -0.22
C THR A 14 30.33 -3.19 1.14
N ALA A 15 30.89 -2.25 1.90
CA ALA A 15 31.42 -2.47 3.23
C ALA A 15 30.33 -2.86 4.25
N ALA A 16 29.10 -2.36 4.05
CA ALA A 16 27.92 -2.77 4.81
C ALA A 16 27.40 -4.17 4.43
N GLY A 17 28.04 -4.86 3.48
CA GLY A 17 27.69 -6.22 3.07
C GLY A 17 26.52 -6.32 2.09
N LEU A 18 26.13 -5.21 1.45
CA LEU A 18 25.07 -5.25 0.45
C LEU A 18 25.52 -5.97 -0.82
N ARG A 19 24.65 -6.81 -1.34
CA ARG A 19 24.89 -7.65 -2.52
C ARG A 19 24.77 -6.86 -3.82
N ILE A 20 25.88 -6.68 -4.54
CA ILE A 20 25.93 -5.89 -5.78
C ILE A 20 25.08 -6.45 -6.93
N ASP A 21 24.74 -7.74 -6.89
CA ASP A 21 23.93 -8.41 -7.90
C ASP A 21 22.42 -8.29 -7.64
N SER A 22 22.02 -7.70 -6.52
CA SER A 22 20.62 -7.52 -6.11
C SER A 22 20.19 -6.06 -6.23
N GLU A 23 18.91 -5.83 -6.51
CA GLU A 23 18.30 -4.50 -6.38
C GLU A 23 18.34 -3.96 -4.95
N GLU A 24 18.46 -4.85 -3.95
CA GLU A 24 18.63 -4.48 -2.53
C GLU A 24 19.92 -3.70 -2.28
N PHE A 25 20.89 -3.74 -3.20
CA PHE A 25 22.03 -2.85 -3.14
C PHE A 25 21.62 -1.37 -3.15
N ALA A 26 20.45 -1.03 -3.69
CA ALA A 26 19.90 0.31 -3.70
C ALA A 26 19.08 0.68 -2.45
N ILE A 27 18.95 -0.23 -1.46
CA ILE A 27 18.14 0.03 -0.27
C ILE A 27 18.59 1.30 0.46
N LEU A 28 17.62 2.07 0.92
CA LEU A 28 17.89 3.31 1.65
C LEU A 28 17.97 3.01 3.15
N PRO A 29 18.88 3.67 3.88
CA PRO A 29 18.93 3.54 5.33
C PRO A 29 17.59 3.99 5.93
N PRO A 30 17.26 3.55 7.16
CA PRO A 30 16.15 4.12 7.90
C PRO A 30 16.27 5.65 7.96
N HIS A 31 15.20 6.33 7.56
CA HIS A 31 15.15 7.79 7.51
C HIS A 31 13.73 8.29 7.82
N PHE A 32 13.63 9.56 8.18
CA PHE A 32 12.33 10.25 8.24
C PHE A 32 12.02 10.89 6.88
N GLY A 33 10.75 11.20 6.63
CA GLY A 33 10.34 11.83 5.38
C GLY A 33 10.99 13.21 5.16
N PRO A 34 11.04 13.70 3.92
CA PRO A 34 11.72 14.97 3.60
C PRO A 34 10.98 16.22 4.10
N GLN A 35 9.72 16.10 4.53
CA GLN A 35 9.00 17.19 5.17
C GLN A 35 9.60 17.49 6.55
N GLN A 36 9.82 18.78 6.84
CA GLN A 36 10.19 19.22 8.18
C GLN A 36 9.09 18.84 9.16
N ASP A 37 9.33 17.75 9.88
CA ASP A 37 8.46 17.29 10.95
C ASP A 37 8.99 17.84 12.28
N SER A 38 8.22 18.74 12.90
CA SER A 38 8.57 19.33 14.19
C SER A 38 8.73 18.26 15.28
N TYR A 39 7.97 17.16 15.20
CA TYR A 39 8.07 16.07 16.15
C TYR A 39 9.42 15.34 16.05
N VAL A 40 9.86 15.04 14.82
CA VAL A 40 11.18 14.43 14.58
C VAL A 40 12.28 15.38 15.04
N SER A 41 12.12 16.67 14.75
CA SER A 41 13.03 17.73 15.18
C SER A 41 13.23 17.74 16.70
N ASP A 42 12.13 17.72 17.46
CA ASP A 42 12.14 17.75 18.92
C ASP A 42 12.68 16.44 19.51
N ALA A 43 12.37 15.30 18.88
CA ALA A 43 12.90 14.00 19.27
C ALA A 43 14.42 13.90 19.07
N VAL A 44 14.94 14.42 17.95
CA VAL A 44 16.39 14.50 17.70
C VAL A 44 17.05 15.35 18.77
N GLN A 45 16.49 16.53 19.09
CA GLN A 45 17.04 17.40 20.13
C GLN A 45 17.00 16.74 21.52
N SER A 46 15.95 15.97 21.82
CA SER A 46 15.81 15.26 23.09
C SER A 46 16.79 14.09 23.23
N CYS A 47 17.02 13.36 22.14
CA CYS A 47 17.92 12.20 22.14
C CYS A 47 19.41 12.60 22.01
N PHE A 48 19.70 13.73 21.36
CA PHE A 48 21.05 14.22 21.10
C PHE A 48 21.19 15.70 21.49
N PRO A 49 21.07 16.05 22.78
CA PRO A 49 20.93 17.45 23.23
C PRO A 49 22.15 18.34 22.93
N HIS A 50 23.34 17.74 22.80
CA HIS A 50 24.59 18.45 22.54
C HIS A 50 25.03 18.36 21.07
N ILE A 51 24.16 17.87 20.17
CA ILE A 51 24.52 17.79 18.75
C ILE A 51 24.62 19.19 18.16
N ARG A 52 25.66 19.44 17.38
CA ARG A 52 25.75 20.68 16.62
C ARG A 52 24.83 20.64 15.41
N GLN A 53 24.36 21.80 14.97
CA GLN A 53 23.41 21.93 13.86
C GLN A 53 23.94 21.30 12.56
N GLU A 54 25.25 21.32 12.31
CA GLU A 54 25.85 20.76 11.10
C GLU A 54 25.77 19.22 11.06
N PHE A 55 25.67 18.56 12.23
CA PHE A 55 25.54 17.10 12.35
C PHE A 55 24.10 16.64 12.55
N ARG A 56 23.14 17.55 12.46
CA ARG A 56 21.73 17.24 12.68
C ARG A 56 21.21 16.15 11.75
N GLY A 57 21.60 16.19 10.47
CA GLY A 57 21.22 15.15 9.50
C GLY A 57 21.76 13.77 9.87
N VAL A 58 22.94 13.69 10.50
CA VAL A 58 23.51 12.43 10.99
C VAL A 58 22.72 11.93 12.20
N ALA A 59 22.41 12.81 13.15
CA ALA A 59 21.61 12.47 14.33
C ALA A 59 20.19 12.01 13.96
N GLU A 60 19.60 12.61 12.92
CA GLU A 60 18.31 12.21 12.39
C GLU A 60 18.33 10.78 11.81
N HIS A 61 19.33 10.44 10.98
CA HIS A 61 19.49 9.07 10.47
C HIS A 61 19.84 8.08 11.59
N ALA A 62 20.64 8.49 12.59
CA ALA A 62 20.94 7.67 13.74
C ALA A 62 19.68 7.36 14.55
N LEU A 63 18.83 8.36 14.80
CA LEU A 63 17.54 8.17 15.48
C LEU A 63 16.63 7.24 14.69
N ALA A 64 16.48 7.46 13.38
CA ALA A 64 15.67 6.62 12.52
C ALA A 64 16.15 5.16 12.54
N SER A 65 17.48 4.95 12.52
CA SER A 65 18.08 3.62 12.59
C SER A 65 17.80 2.94 13.94
N LEU A 66 17.93 3.66 15.05
CA LEU A 66 17.61 3.15 16.39
C LEU A 66 16.13 2.74 16.50
N VAL A 67 15.23 3.58 16.00
CA VAL A 67 13.78 3.33 16.04
C VAL A 67 13.41 2.13 15.15
N TYR A 68 13.95 2.06 13.93
CA TYR A 68 13.69 0.95 13.00
C TYR A 68 14.14 -0.40 13.57
N HIS A 69 15.32 -0.43 14.17
CA HIS A 69 15.90 -1.66 14.74
C HIS A 69 15.51 -1.89 16.22
N TRP A 70 14.56 -1.13 16.75
CA TRP A 70 14.26 -1.15 18.18
C TRP A 70 13.91 -2.54 18.72
N ASP A 71 13.07 -3.28 18.01
CA ASP A 71 12.62 -4.59 18.44
C ASP A 71 13.77 -5.62 18.39
N TYR A 72 14.67 -5.48 17.41
CA TYR A 72 15.92 -6.27 17.37
C TYR A 72 16.81 -5.95 18.57
N LEU A 73 17.04 -4.68 18.87
CA LEU A 73 17.87 -4.24 19.99
C LEU A 73 17.34 -4.74 21.33
N LYS A 74 16.00 -4.70 21.54
CA LYS A 74 15.35 -5.27 22.73
C LYS A 74 15.64 -6.75 22.95
N THR A 75 15.77 -7.53 21.88
CA THR A 75 16.05 -8.97 21.98
C THR A 75 17.53 -9.30 22.17
N ARG A 76 18.43 -8.34 21.99
CA ARG A 76 19.88 -8.56 21.91
C ARG A 76 20.69 -7.85 22.97
N LEU A 77 20.23 -6.69 23.43
CA LEU A 77 20.94 -5.91 24.43
C LEU A 77 20.58 -6.40 25.84
N ASP A 78 21.56 -6.31 26.73
CA ASP A 78 21.40 -6.59 28.16
C ASP A 78 20.37 -5.65 28.80
N GLU A 79 19.65 -6.11 29.81
CA GLU A 79 18.63 -5.34 30.51
C GLU A 79 19.17 -4.07 31.23
N HIS A 80 20.48 -4.03 31.54
CA HIS A 80 21.16 -2.88 32.15
C HIS A 80 21.90 -1.99 31.15
N HIS A 81 21.71 -2.20 29.84
CA HIS A 81 22.41 -1.43 28.83
C HIS A 81 22.04 0.07 28.87
N LEU A 82 23.04 0.95 28.75
CA LEU A 82 22.87 2.41 28.87
C LEU A 82 21.86 3.01 27.88
N MET A 83 21.62 2.34 26.75
CA MET A 83 20.61 2.74 25.77
C MET A 83 19.19 2.83 26.36
N TRP A 84 18.87 2.05 27.39
CA TRP A 84 17.58 2.12 28.07
C TRP A 84 17.37 3.40 28.88
N SER A 85 18.46 4.14 29.14
CA SER A 85 18.39 5.47 29.76
C SER A 85 18.15 6.59 28.72
N CYS A 86 18.09 6.28 27.43
CA CYS A 86 17.87 7.26 26.37
C CYS A 86 16.49 7.92 26.46
N ALA A 87 16.37 9.18 26.00
CA ALA A 87 15.08 9.88 25.92
C ALA A 87 14.03 9.10 25.12
N LEU A 88 14.45 8.36 24.10
CA LEU A 88 13.59 7.48 23.29
C LEU A 88 12.79 6.47 24.13
N VAL A 89 13.33 6.04 25.28
CA VAL A 89 12.67 5.11 26.22
C VAL A 89 11.91 5.83 27.31
N ARG A 90 12.50 6.91 27.83
CA ARG A 90 11.95 7.64 28.98
C ARG A 90 10.73 8.47 28.64
N THR A 91 10.63 8.95 27.40
CA THR A 91 9.48 9.75 26.96
C THR A 91 8.37 8.83 26.47
N GLU A 92 7.26 8.83 27.21
CA GLU A 92 6.09 8.01 26.90
C GLU A 92 5.57 8.30 25.48
N GLY A 93 5.29 7.25 24.71
CA GLY A 93 4.75 7.33 23.36
C GLY A 93 5.73 7.82 22.27
N MET A 94 6.93 8.30 22.62
CA MET A 94 7.89 8.83 21.63
C MET A 94 8.29 7.79 20.61
N LEU A 95 8.69 6.60 21.09
CA LEU A 95 9.09 5.50 20.22
C LEU A 95 7.98 5.11 19.23
N ASP A 96 6.73 4.98 19.69
CA ASP A 96 5.63 4.55 18.85
C ASP A 96 5.27 5.59 17.80
N GLU A 97 5.34 6.88 18.16
CA GLU A 97 5.13 7.99 17.23
C GLU A 97 6.23 8.07 16.17
N LEU A 98 7.49 7.83 16.56
CA LEU A 98 8.61 7.76 15.62
C LEU A 98 8.54 6.51 14.74
N LYS A 99 8.14 5.34 15.26
CA LYS A 99 7.96 4.11 14.47
C LYS A 99 7.00 4.32 13.30
N ARG A 100 5.96 5.16 13.46
CA ARG A 100 5.02 5.50 12.38
C ARG A 100 5.62 6.40 11.29
N ARG A 101 6.70 7.11 11.59
CA ARG A 101 7.35 8.09 10.67
C ARG A 101 8.56 7.53 9.97
N VAL A 102 9.24 6.55 10.58
CA VAL A 102 10.43 5.95 10.00
C VAL A 102 10.07 5.19 8.73
N LYS A 103 10.85 5.44 7.69
CA LYS A 103 10.78 4.77 6.40
C LYS A 103 12.08 4.02 6.16
N CYS A 104 11.98 2.83 5.58
CA CYS A 104 13.11 2.05 5.10
C CYS A 104 12.60 1.19 3.94
N GLY A 105 13.35 1.17 2.84
CA GLY A 105 12.92 0.49 1.62
C GLY A 105 13.73 0.91 0.42
N LEU A 106 13.27 0.49 -0.75
CA LEU A 106 13.89 0.78 -2.02
C LEU A 106 13.44 2.15 -2.56
N PRO A 107 14.28 2.82 -3.35
CA PRO A 107 13.84 4.00 -4.09
C PRO A 107 12.62 3.66 -4.96
N GLY A 108 11.58 4.48 -4.87
CA GLY A 108 10.32 4.27 -5.60
C GLY A 108 9.26 3.48 -4.85
N ASP A 109 9.57 2.93 -3.67
CA ASP A 109 8.54 2.38 -2.78
C ASP A 109 7.58 3.49 -2.31
N PRO A 110 6.30 3.18 -2.00
CA PRO A 110 5.33 4.16 -1.55
C PRO A 110 5.82 4.98 -0.35
N GLY A 111 5.81 6.31 -0.49
CA GLY A 111 6.24 7.23 0.55
C GLY A 111 7.76 7.45 0.64
N ILE A 112 8.57 6.79 -0.18
CA ILE A 112 10.02 6.99 -0.24
C ILE A 112 10.37 7.94 -1.41
N GLU A 113 10.78 9.15 -1.07
CA GLU A 113 11.18 10.18 -2.04
C GLU A 113 12.72 10.29 -2.21
N MET A 114 13.46 9.74 -1.26
CA MET A 114 14.92 9.76 -1.29
C MET A 114 15.45 8.89 -2.45
N ARG A 115 16.53 9.35 -3.08
CA ARG A 115 17.23 8.60 -4.14
C ARG A 115 18.46 7.91 -3.57
N SER A 116 18.72 6.69 -4.04
CA SER A 116 19.95 5.99 -3.71
C SER A 116 21.13 6.56 -4.49
N THR A 117 22.26 6.74 -3.80
CA THR A 117 23.56 7.13 -4.40
C THR A 117 24.52 5.94 -4.38
N GLY A 118 25.57 6.00 -5.21
CA GLY A 118 26.59 4.95 -5.26
C GLY A 118 26.08 3.61 -5.82
N CYS A 119 24.97 3.61 -6.56
CA CYS A 119 24.41 2.39 -7.16
C CYS A 119 24.95 2.21 -8.59
N PRO A 120 25.55 1.04 -8.92
CA PRO A 120 25.93 0.73 -10.30
C PRO A 120 24.74 0.73 -11.26
N PRO A 121 24.96 0.97 -12.57
CA PRO A 121 23.87 1.00 -13.55
C PRO A 121 23.00 -0.27 -13.58
N HIS A 122 23.59 -1.45 -13.45
CA HIS A 122 22.85 -2.73 -13.49
C HIS A 122 21.95 -2.92 -12.27
N VAL A 123 22.35 -2.43 -11.09
CA VAL A 123 21.49 -2.42 -9.89
C VAL A 123 20.24 -1.59 -10.13
N MET A 124 20.41 -0.40 -10.73
CA MET A 124 19.27 0.48 -11.05
C MET A 124 18.36 -0.12 -12.11
N GLN A 125 18.92 -0.84 -13.09
CA GLN A 125 18.14 -1.59 -14.08
C GLN A 125 17.33 -2.70 -13.39
N ASN A 126 17.94 -3.50 -12.52
CA ASN A 126 17.25 -4.54 -11.75
C ASN A 126 16.11 -3.97 -10.91
N LEU A 127 16.32 -2.82 -10.26
CA LEU A 127 15.29 -2.11 -9.52
C LEU A 127 14.12 -1.69 -10.43
N HIS A 128 14.41 -1.10 -11.58
CA HIS A 128 13.36 -0.74 -12.55
C HIS A 128 12.59 -1.96 -13.06
N TYR A 129 13.27 -3.08 -13.35
CA TYR A 129 12.61 -4.31 -13.75
C TYR A 129 11.66 -4.84 -12.66
N LYS A 130 12.06 -4.76 -11.39
CA LYS A 130 11.21 -5.12 -10.25
C LYS A 130 9.96 -4.23 -10.18
N MET A 131 10.11 -2.92 -10.32
CA MET A 131 8.98 -1.98 -10.30
C MET A 131 8.00 -2.26 -11.46
N ILE A 132 8.50 -2.47 -12.68
CA ILE A 132 7.67 -2.82 -13.84
C ILE A 132 6.94 -4.16 -13.60
N ALA A 133 7.65 -5.17 -13.08
CA ALA A 133 7.05 -6.47 -12.79
C ALA A 133 5.93 -6.37 -11.74
N GLN A 134 6.08 -5.51 -10.73
CA GLN A 134 5.03 -5.24 -9.74
C GLN A 134 3.82 -4.54 -10.37
N GLU A 135 4.03 -3.54 -11.22
CA GLU A 135 2.91 -2.84 -11.86
C GLU A 135 2.16 -3.74 -12.86
N VAL A 136 2.86 -4.59 -13.61
CA VAL A 136 2.23 -5.59 -14.48
C VAL A 136 1.37 -6.56 -13.67
N ARG A 137 1.83 -6.99 -12.48
CA ARG A 137 1.02 -7.83 -11.57
C ARG A 137 -0.21 -7.09 -11.08
N ARG A 138 -0.06 -5.82 -10.66
CA ARG A 138 -1.15 -4.95 -10.21
C ARG A 138 -2.23 -4.79 -11.29
N LEU A 139 -1.84 -4.43 -12.50
CA LEU A 139 -2.75 -4.27 -13.63
C LEU A 139 -3.47 -5.58 -13.98
N LYS A 140 -2.77 -6.72 -13.93
CA LYS A 140 -3.38 -8.04 -14.15
C LYS A 140 -4.49 -8.33 -13.12
N GLU A 141 -4.27 -7.98 -11.86
CA GLU A 141 -5.28 -8.13 -10.81
C GLU A 141 -6.48 -7.20 -11.00
N GLU A 142 -6.24 -5.93 -11.35
CA GLU A 142 -7.30 -4.97 -11.64
C GLU A 142 -8.17 -5.41 -12.84
N ILE A 143 -7.54 -5.88 -13.92
CA ILE A 143 -8.23 -6.46 -15.08
C ILE A 143 -9.06 -7.68 -14.66
N SER A 144 -8.52 -8.55 -13.81
CA SER A 144 -9.25 -9.72 -13.29
C SER A 144 -10.49 -9.32 -12.47
N LYS A 145 -10.35 -8.32 -11.58
CA LYS A 145 -11.46 -7.76 -10.81
C LYS A 145 -12.52 -7.13 -11.73
N MET A 146 -12.10 -6.35 -12.72
CA MET A 146 -12.98 -5.72 -13.70
C MET A 146 -13.76 -6.76 -14.51
N LYS A 147 -13.09 -7.81 -15.00
CA LYS A 147 -13.73 -8.94 -15.70
C LYS A 147 -14.79 -9.63 -14.83
N LYS A 148 -14.52 -9.82 -13.53
CA LYS A 148 -15.52 -10.39 -12.59
C LYS A 148 -16.74 -9.49 -12.43
N ARG A 149 -16.54 -8.16 -12.29
CA ARG A 149 -17.64 -7.18 -12.20
C ARG A 149 -18.48 -7.18 -13.47
N LEU A 150 -17.85 -7.21 -14.64
CA LEU A 150 -18.55 -7.22 -15.93
C LEU A 150 -19.43 -8.48 -16.09
N ARG A 151 -18.92 -9.66 -15.72
CA ARG A 151 -19.72 -10.90 -15.73
C ARG A 151 -20.94 -10.83 -14.81
N LYS A 152 -20.80 -10.20 -13.64
CA LYS A 152 -21.93 -10.01 -12.70
C LYS A 152 -22.99 -9.08 -13.29
N ILE A 153 -22.58 -8.01 -13.95
CA ILE A 153 -23.50 -7.07 -14.62
C ILE A 153 -24.23 -7.78 -15.76
N ASP A 154 -23.52 -8.49 -16.63
CA ASP A 154 -24.15 -9.23 -17.74
C ASP A 154 -25.16 -10.28 -17.24
N GLY A 155 -24.83 -11.00 -16.17
CA GLY A 155 -25.76 -11.92 -15.50
C GLY A 155 -27.02 -11.22 -14.98
N ASN A 156 -26.87 -10.07 -14.31
CA ASN A 156 -28.00 -9.29 -13.83
C ASN A 156 -28.87 -8.74 -14.97
N VAL A 157 -28.27 -8.23 -16.05
CA VAL A 157 -29.01 -7.72 -17.21
C VAL A 157 -29.84 -8.82 -17.86
N ARG A 158 -29.26 -10.02 -18.04
CA ARG A 158 -29.99 -11.19 -18.56
C ARG A 158 -31.14 -11.60 -17.64
N ALA A 159 -30.93 -11.60 -16.32
CA ALA A 159 -31.97 -11.92 -15.34
C ALA A 159 -33.12 -10.89 -15.36
N THR A 160 -32.81 -9.60 -15.46
CA THR A 160 -33.81 -8.53 -15.56
C THR A 160 -34.60 -8.61 -16.86
N LYS A 161 -33.94 -8.93 -17.99
CA LYS A 161 -34.63 -9.13 -19.27
C LYS A 161 -35.59 -10.33 -19.22
N ARG A 162 -35.18 -11.43 -18.58
CA ARG A 162 -36.06 -12.61 -18.36
C ARG A 162 -37.27 -12.27 -17.50
N ARG A 163 -37.09 -11.53 -16.40
CA ARG A 163 -38.20 -11.09 -15.53
C ARG A 163 -39.21 -10.21 -16.25
N ARG A 164 -38.75 -9.32 -17.15
CA ARG A 164 -39.63 -8.47 -17.97
C ARG A 164 -40.42 -9.27 -18.99
N GLN A 165 -39.80 -10.26 -19.64
CA GLN A 165 -40.48 -11.16 -20.57
C GLN A 165 -41.56 -11.97 -19.85
N THR A 166 -41.25 -12.58 -18.70
CA THR A 166 -42.27 -13.30 -17.93
C THR A 166 -43.39 -12.41 -17.42
N HIS A 167 -43.14 -11.12 -17.17
CA HIS A 167 -44.20 -10.19 -16.75
C HIS A 167 -45.11 -9.80 -17.93
N SER A 168 -44.56 -9.61 -19.13
CA SER A 168 -45.36 -9.37 -20.34
C SER A 168 -46.17 -10.61 -20.75
N ASP A 169 -45.59 -11.81 -20.62
CA ASP A 169 -46.26 -13.06 -20.97
C ASP A 169 -47.44 -13.35 -20.01
N ILE A 170 -47.32 -12.97 -18.73
CA ILE A 170 -48.40 -13.07 -17.73
C ILE A 170 -49.51 -12.02 -17.97
N GLU A 171 -49.15 -10.80 -18.38
CA GLU A 171 -50.12 -9.76 -18.73
C GLU A 171 -50.94 -10.16 -19.98
N GLU A 172 -50.32 -10.72 -21.02
CA GLU A 172 -51.02 -11.24 -22.21
C GLU A 172 -51.96 -12.42 -21.89
N GLU A 173 -51.57 -13.36 -21.02
CA GLU A 173 -52.47 -14.45 -20.59
C GLU A 173 -53.67 -13.95 -19.76
N SER A 174 -53.48 -12.88 -18.98
CA SER A 174 -54.56 -12.28 -18.19
C SER A 174 -55.57 -11.49 -19.04
N GLU A 175 -55.14 -10.87 -20.15
CA GLU A 175 -56.03 -10.21 -21.11
C GLU A 175 -56.83 -11.22 -21.94
N LEU A 176 -56.24 -12.38 -22.29
CA LEU A 176 -56.92 -13.44 -23.04
C LEU A 176 -58.01 -14.17 -22.24
N GLN A 177 -57.87 -14.27 -20.90
CA GLN A 177 -58.90 -14.85 -20.03
C GLN A 177 -60.05 -13.88 -19.70
N GLY A 178 -59.95 -12.59 -20.07
CA GLY A 178 -60.99 -11.59 -19.85
C GLY A 178 -62.08 -11.51 -20.93
N ILE A 179 -61.99 -12.31 -22.01
CA ILE A 179 -62.86 -12.20 -23.20
C ILE A 179 -63.93 -13.32 -23.27
N ASP A 180 -63.88 -14.35 -22.43
CA ASP A 180 -64.81 -15.52 -22.50
C ASP A 180 -65.93 -15.51 -21.45
N SER A 181 -66.62 -14.38 -21.29
CA SER A 181 -67.88 -14.33 -20.53
C SER A 181 -68.89 -13.44 -21.23
N GLY A 182 -69.35 -13.89 -22.40
CA GLY A 182 -70.45 -13.30 -23.15
C GLY A 182 -71.27 -14.39 -23.86
N ASP A 183 -72.54 -14.47 -23.48
CA ASP A 183 -73.64 -15.22 -24.10
C ASP A 183 -73.66 -16.76 -24.01
N SER A 184 -74.53 -17.23 -23.12
CA SER A 184 -75.39 -18.38 -23.40
C SER A 184 -76.80 -18.11 -22.85
N ASP A 185 -77.61 -17.55 -23.75
CA ASP A 185 -79.07 -17.48 -23.71
C ASP A 185 -79.67 -18.86 -24.05
N SER A 186 -80.66 -19.32 -23.26
CA SER A 186 -81.74 -20.18 -23.75
C SER A 186 -82.85 -20.31 -22.70
N GLY A 187 -84.05 -19.85 -23.06
CA GLY A 187 -85.25 -19.86 -22.23
C GLY A 187 -86.10 -21.13 -22.28
N SER A 188 -87.42 -20.89 -22.14
CA SER A 188 -88.58 -21.81 -22.00
C SER A 188 -88.81 -22.35 -20.56
N GLY A 189 -90.00 -22.37 -19.96
CA GLY A 189 -91.37 -21.96 -20.34
C GLY A 189 -92.39 -22.56 -19.35
N SER A 190 -93.64 -22.05 -19.37
CA SER A 190 -94.88 -22.56 -18.71
C SER A 190 -94.93 -22.53 -17.16
N GLY A 191 -95.98 -22.15 -16.45
CA GLY A 191 -97.40 -22.01 -16.76
C GLY A 191 -98.22 -22.72 -15.66
N SER A 192 -98.92 -21.95 -14.81
CA SER A 192 -100.22 -22.23 -14.14
C SER A 192 -100.50 -21.14 -13.11
#